data_AF-A0A2T5RJ27-F1
#
_entry.id   AF-A0A2T5RJ27-F1
#
_cell.length_a   1.000
_cell.length_b   1.000
_cell.length_c   1.000
_cell.angle_alpha   90.00
_cell.angle_beta   90.00
_cell.angle_gamma   90.00
#
_symmetry.space_group_name_H-M   'P 1'
#
loop_
_entity.id
_entity.type
_entity.pdbx_description
1 polymer ?
#
loop_
_entity_poly.entity_id
_entity_poly.type
_entity_poly.pdbx_seq_one_letter_code
_entity_poly.pdbx_strand_id
1 'polypeptide(L)'
;MTSVIRKVFNNFSSGLSDFKNRYKLPEEFHSSQELKIMHISDTPESIYSHIYKMLNYSQPDVIIHTGDLVDNLKLEDAGSEMIPLYQKKSAEFISNLEKLTSARIIYVPGNHDDLSIIKDNTKRSEVVAEGTIIDLDGVKIGLAHYPENLPQTADINLFGHNKQSEFESENKYLNGILNINYLLLPSKTDYKVNYPWTVDQGRQYKRFNMI
;
A
#
# COMPACT_ATOMS: atom_id res chain seq x y z
N MET A 1 -5.05 -36.30 18.29
CA MET A 1 -5.25 -34.84 18.28
C MET A 1 -6.67 -34.53 18.73
N THR A 2 -6.83 -33.74 19.79
CA THR A 2 -8.13 -33.37 20.38
C THR A 2 -9.02 -32.61 19.39
N SER A 3 -10.33 -32.84 19.46
CA SER A 3 -11.36 -32.28 18.55
C SER A 3 -11.29 -30.75 18.40
N VAL A 4 -10.85 -30.05 19.45
CA VAL A 4 -10.67 -28.60 19.48
C VAL A 4 -9.57 -28.14 18.52
N ILE A 5 -8.43 -28.83 18.47
CA ILE A 5 -7.30 -28.48 17.59
C ILE A 5 -7.72 -28.61 16.12
N ARG A 6 -8.46 -29.67 15.77
CA ARG A 6 -8.97 -29.88 14.42
C ARG A 6 -9.95 -28.79 13.99
N LYS A 7 -10.80 -28.30 14.90
CA LYS A 7 -11.77 -27.23 14.62
C LYS A 7 -11.09 -25.88 14.41
N VAL A 8 -10.05 -25.58 15.19
CA VAL A 8 -9.25 -24.35 15.03
C VAL A 8 -8.50 -24.37 13.70
N PHE A 9 -7.85 -25.49 13.35
CA PHE A 9 -7.16 -25.64 12.06
C PHE A 9 -8.11 -25.54 10.86
N ASN A 10 -9.30 -26.16 10.94
CA ASN A 10 -10.30 -26.09 9.89
C ASN A 10 -10.89 -24.68 9.70
N ASN A 11 -11.10 -23.92 10.79
CA ASN A 11 -11.58 -22.53 10.72
C ASN A 11 -10.50 -21.58 10.20
N PHE A 12 -9.23 -21.84 10.52
CA PHE A 12 -8.12 -21.05 10.01
C PHE A 12 -7.90 -21.31 8.51
N SER A 13 -7.99 -22.58 8.07
CA SER A 13 -7.85 -22.93 6.66
C SER A 13 -9.02 -22.42 5.80
N SER A 14 -10.26 -22.46 6.30
CA SER A 14 -11.41 -21.88 5.59
C SER A 14 -11.30 -20.36 5.47
N GLY A 15 -10.91 -19.65 6.53
CA GLY A 15 -10.69 -18.21 6.49
C GLY A 15 -9.56 -17.79 5.53
N LEU A 16 -8.52 -18.61 5.39
CA LEU A 16 -7.45 -18.39 4.41
C LEU A 16 -7.92 -18.66 2.97
N SER A 17 -8.73 -19.70 2.76
CA SER A 17 -9.34 -20.03 1.47
C SER A 17 -10.26 -18.90 0.99
N ASP A 18 -11.16 -18.43 1.86
CA ASP A 18 -12.09 -17.34 1.53
C ASP A 18 -11.36 -16.03 1.21
N PHE A 19 -10.27 -15.74 1.92
CA PHE A 19 -9.40 -14.61 1.61
C PHE A 19 -8.77 -14.74 0.22
N LYS A 20 -8.15 -15.89 -0.07
CA LYS A 20 -7.50 -16.14 -1.38
C LYS A 20 -8.49 -16.12 -2.53
N ASN A 21 -9.72 -16.56 -2.33
CA ASN A 21 -10.76 -16.50 -3.36
C ASN A 21 -11.19 -15.07 -3.67
N ARG A 22 -11.20 -14.19 -2.67
CA ARG A 22 -11.65 -12.81 -2.82
C ARG A 22 -10.57 -11.85 -3.35
N TYR A 23 -9.30 -12.12 -3.03
CA TYR A 23 -8.16 -11.24 -3.33
C TYR A 23 -7.09 -11.97 -4.14
N LYS A 24 -7.54 -12.83 -5.06
CA LYS A 24 -6.69 -13.77 -5.79
C LYS A 24 -5.72 -13.03 -6.72
N LEU A 25 -4.44 -13.36 -6.59
CA LEU A 25 -3.45 -13.10 -7.61
C LEU A 25 -3.30 -14.35 -8.51
N PRO A 26 -3.08 -14.16 -9.83
CA PRO A 26 -2.88 -15.28 -10.75
C PRO A 26 -1.65 -16.12 -10.38
N GLU A 27 -1.64 -17.39 -10.77
CA GLU A 27 -0.52 -18.30 -10.48
C GLU A 27 0.76 -17.84 -11.18
N GLU A 28 0.61 -17.19 -12.32
CA GLU A 28 1.65 -16.53 -13.09
C GLU A 28 2.40 -15.49 -12.25
N PHE A 29 1.72 -14.75 -11.37
CA PHE A 29 2.37 -13.82 -10.44
C PHE A 29 3.20 -14.58 -9.39
N HIS A 30 2.63 -15.62 -8.79
CA HIS A 30 3.29 -16.38 -7.73
C HIS A 30 4.53 -17.14 -8.23
N SER A 31 4.39 -17.79 -9.39
CA SER A 31 5.43 -18.62 -10.01
C SER A 31 6.52 -17.82 -10.72
N SER A 32 6.26 -16.55 -11.06
CA SER A 32 7.26 -15.69 -11.70
C SER A 32 8.51 -15.53 -10.82
N GLN A 33 9.66 -15.50 -11.49
CA GLN A 33 10.98 -15.20 -10.90
C GLN A 33 11.37 -13.73 -11.07
N GLU A 34 10.50 -12.93 -11.70
CA GLU A 34 10.65 -11.48 -11.81
C GLU A 34 10.55 -10.79 -10.44
N LEU A 35 11.11 -9.59 -10.36
CA LEU A 35 11.01 -8.75 -9.17
C LEU A 35 9.54 -8.36 -8.95
N LYS A 36 9.02 -8.66 -7.76
CA LYS A 36 7.62 -8.41 -7.38
C LYS A 36 7.51 -7.13 -6.57
N ILE A 37 6.67 -6.22 -7.02
CA ILE A 37 6.37 -4.99 -6.29
C ILE A 37 4.92 -5.02 -5.81
N MET A 38 4.70 -4.61 -4.56
CA MET A 38 3.38 -4.28 -4.03
C MET A 38 3.30 -2.77 -3.81
N HIS A 39 2.30 -2.13 -4.41
CA HIS A 39 2.04 -0.70 -4.30
C HIS A 39 0.67 -0.45 -3.62
N ILE A 40 0.71 0.34 -2.55
CA ILE A 40 -0.45 0.74 -1.74
C ILE A 40 -0.42 2.25 -1.46
N SER A 41 -1.55 2.82 -1.06
CA SER A 41 -1.66 4.24 -0.75
C SER A 41 -2.85 4.52 0.17
N ASP A 42 -2.79 5.63 0.90
CA ASP A 42 -3.88 6.19 1.71
C ASP A 42 -4.49 5.11 2.60
N THR A 43 -3.72 4.64 3.57
CA THR A 43 -4.04 3.44 4.33
C THR A 43 -4.67 3.81 5.68
N PRO A 44 -6.00 3.67 5.87
CA PRO A 44 -6.58 3.82 7.19
C PRO A 44 -6.27 2.59 8.06
N GLU A 45 -6.20 2.80 9.37
CA GLU A 45 -5.88 1.76 10.36
C GLU A 45 -6.75 0.50 10.21
N SER A 46 -8.02 0.68 9.84
CA SER A 46 -9.00 -0.40 9.70
C SER A 46 -8.60 -1.49 8.69
N ILE A 47 -7.67 -1.21 7.77
CA ILE A 47 -7.21 -2.17 6.75
C ILE A 47 -5.80 -2.71 6.97
N TYR A 48 -5.07 -2.30 8.02
CA TYR A 48 -3.71 -2.80 8.27
C TYR A 48 -3.62 -4.32 8.27
N SER A 49 -4.54 -4.98 8.97
CA SER A 49 -4.60 -6.45 9.02
C SER A 49 -4.81 -7.09 7.63
N HIS A 50 -5.53 -6.41 6.74
CA HIS A 50 -5.71 -6.86 5.37
C HIS A 50 -4.42 -6.70 4.57
N ILE A 51 -3.71 -5.58 4.71
CA ILE A 51 -2.39 -5.35 4.09
C ILE A 51 -1.41 -6.44 4.52
N TYR A 52 -1.34 -6.78 5.82
CA TYR A 52 -0.43 -7.83 6.29
C TYR A 52 -0.77 -9.22 5.74
N LYS A 53 -2.06 -9.53 5.54
CA LYS A 53 -2.48 -10.77 4.89
C LYS A 53 -2.10 -10.79 3.41
N MET A 54 -2.30 -9.67 2.72
CA MET A 54 -1.89 -9.51 1.33
C MET A 54 -0.37 -9.61 1.17
N LEU A 55 0.40 -9.01 2.08
CA LEU A 55 1.85 -9.13 2.16
C LEU A 55 2.27 -10.60 2.27
N ASN A 56 1.72 -11.32 3.24
CA ASN A 56 2.06 -12.74 3.43
C ASN A 56 1.59 -13.63 2.26
N TYR A 57 0.53 -13.24 1.57
CA TYR A 57 0.03 -13.97 0.41
C TYR A 57 0.86 -13.72 -0.86
N SER A 58 1.26 -12.47 -1.10
CA SER A 58 1.92 -12.05 -2.35
C SER A 58 3.45 -12.10 -2.28
N GLN A 59 4.04 -12.06 -1.08
CA GLN A 59 5.49 -12.13 -0.86
C GLN A 59 6.30 -11.23 -1.83
N PRO A 60 6.03 -9.91 -1.87
CA PRO A 60 6.72 -8.98 -2.75
C PRO A 60 8.18 -8.78 -2.31
N ASP A 61 9.04 -8.44 -3.27
CA ASP A 61 10.44 -8.06 -3.04
C ASP A 61 10.57 -6.58 -2.66
N VAL A 62 9.63 -5.75 -3.16
CA VAL A 62 9.57 -4.31 -2.89
C VAL A 62 8.15 -3.90 -2.52
N ILE A 63 8.01 -3.06 -1.49
CA ILE A 63 6.76 -2.44 -1.08
C ILE A 63 6.91 -0.94 -1.24
N ILE A 64 5.97 -0.32 -1.94
CA ILE A 64 5.94 1.12 -2.17
C ILE A 64 4.62 1.65 -1.61
N HIS A 65 4.69 2.65 -0.73
CA HIS A 65 3.52 3.31 -0.16
C HIS A 65 3.53 4.79 -0.52
N THR A 66 2.50 5.25 -1.23
CA THR A 66 2.43 6.61 -1.79
C THR A 66 1.53 7.54 -0.98
N GLY A 67 1.86 7.70 0.30
CA GLY A 67 1.29 8.71 1.19
C GLY A 67 0.12 8.27 2.04
N ASP A 68 -0.08 8.99 3.13
CA ASP A 68 -1.11 8.86 4.15
C ASP A 68 -1.12 7.48 4.83
N LEU A 69 -0.10 7.24 5.67
CA LEU A 69 0.09 5.97 6.37
C LEU A 69 -1.01 5.65 7.39
N VAL A 70 -1.66 6.69 7.91
CA VAL A 70 -2.77 6.57 8.88
C VAL A 70 -3.93 7.41 8.37
N ASP A 71 -4.46 7.08 7.19
CA ASP A 71 -5.35 7.97 6.42
C ASP A 71 -6.64 8.38 7.14
N ASN A 72 -7.10 7.60 8.12
CA ASN A 72 -8.24 7.98 8.97
C ASN A 72 -7.92 9.15 9.94
N LEU A 73 -6.65 9.51 10.10
CA LEU A 73 -6.17 10.68 10.84
C LEU A 73 -5.68 11.70 9.82
N LYS A 74 -6.59 12.56 9.39
CA LYS A 74 -6.33 13.65 8.45
C LYS A 74 -5.54 14.76 9.16
N LEU A 75 -4.23 14.59 9.39
CA LEU A 75 -3.43 15.50 10.23
C LEU A 75 -3.49 16.96 9.77
N GLU A 76 -3.51 17.19 8.46
CA GLU A 76 -3.70 18.52 7.86
C GLU A 76 -4.99 19.20 8.34
N ASP A 77 -6.08 18.43 8.51
CA ASP A 77 -7.39 18.92 8.95
C ASP A 77 -7.53 18.95 10.47
N ALA A 78 -6.91 17.97 11.16
CA ALA A 78 -7.22 17.64 12.55
C ALA A 78 -6.33 18.34 13.58
N GLY A 79 -5.32 19.09 13.16
CA GLY A 79 -4.47 19.87 14.05
C GLY A 79 -3.46 19.03 14.87
N SER A 80 -2.64 19.75 15.64
CA SER A 80 -1.48 19.18 16.36
C SER A 80 -1.84 18.19 17.48
N GLU A 81 -3.09 18.18 17.95
CA GLU A 81 -3.59 17.30 19.00
C GLU A 81 -3.59 15.82 18.59
N MET A 82 -3.64 15.54 17.28
CA MET A 82 -3.64 14.17 16.75
C MET A 82 -2.23 13.61 16.54
N ILE A 83 -1.17 14.44 16.64
CA ILE A 83 0.22 14.02 16.45
C ILE A 83 0.60 12.82 17.34
N PRO A 84 0.29 12.78 18.65
CA PRO A 84 0.65 11.62 19.48
C PRO A 84 -0.04 10.33 19.03
N LEU A 85 -1.28 10.42 18.55
CA LEU A 85 -2.03 9.26 18.05
C LEU A 85 -1.47 8.81 16.70
N TYR A 86 -1.20 9.75 15.79
CA TYR A 86 -0.56 9.46 14.51
C TYR A 86 0.81 8.81 14.71
N GLN A 87 1.66 9.35 15.60
CA GLN A 87 2.96 8.77 15.91
C GLN A 87 2.85 7.32 16.34
N LYS A 88 1.91 7.03 17.25
CA LYS A 88 1.67 5.66 17.72
C LYS A 88 1.20 4.73 16.59
N LYS A 89 0.28 5.19 15.74
CA LYS A 89 -0.35 4.36 14.69
C LYS A 89 0.54 4.15 13.48
N SER A 90 1.29 5.17 13.05
CA SER A 90 2.31 5.02 12.03
C SER A 90 3.46 4.12 12.51
N ALA A 91 3.89 4.24 13.77
CA ALA A 91 4.89 3.35 14.36
C ALA A 91 4.44 1.88 14.35
N GLU A 92 3.18 1.62 14.69
CA GLU A 92 2.58 0.29 14.63
C GLU A 92 2.62 -0.27 13.20
N PHE A 93 2.18 0.51 12.21
CA PHE A 93 2.16 0.09 10.81
C PHE A 93 3.56 -0.18 10.26
N ILE A 94 4.46 0.80 10.39
CA ILE A 94 5.85 0.72 9.91
C ILE A 94 6.56 -0.45 10.58
N SER A 95 6.51 -0.54 11.92
CA SER A 95 7.21 -1.61 12.63
C SER A 95 6.69 -3.00 12.27
N ASN A 96 5.39 -3.16 12.02
CA ASN A 96 4.84 -4.45 11.62
C ASN A 96 5.26 -4.80 10.19
N LEU A 97 5.19 -3.87 9.23
CA LEU A 97 5.71 -4.10 7.89
C LEU A 97 7.18 -4.51 7.93
N GLU A 98 8.03 -3.76 8.63
CA GLU A 98 9.46 -4.06 8.71
C GLU A 98 9.78 -5.42 9.32
N LYS A 99 8.95 -5.92 10.25
CA LYS A 99 9.12 -7.21 10.93
C LYS A 99 8.55 -8.40 10.14
N LEU A 100 7.47 -8.19 9.38
CA LEU A 100 6.73 -9.27 8.71
C LEU A 100 7.36 -9.70 7.38
N THR A 101 8.26 -8.90 6.82
CA THR A 101 8.91 -9.18 5.53
C THR A 101 10.37 -8.71 5.53
N SER A 102 11.16 -9.26 4.62
CA SER A 102 12.49 -8.74 4.26
C SER A 102 12.46 -7.81 3.05
N ALA A 103 11.30 -7.59 2.44
CA ALA A 103 11.14 -6.71 1.28
C ALA A 103 11.75 -5.33 1.53
N ARG A 104 12.28 -4.71 0.47
CA ARG A 104 12.63 -3.29 0.47
C ARG A 104 11.34 -2.48 0.64
N ILE A 105 11.31 -1.50 1.54
CA ILE A 105 10.11 -0.70 1.82
C ILE A 105 10.43 0.76 1.53
N ILE A 106 9.61 1.41 0.71
CA ILE A 106 9.77 2.79 0.29
C ILE A 106 8.49 3.55 0.61
N TYR A 107 8.62 4.60 1.39
CA TYR A 107 7.55 5.52 1.75
C TYR A 107 7.72 6.85 1.02
N VAL A 108 6.65 7.30 0.38
CA VAL A 108 6.49 8.69 -0.07
C VAL A 108 5.44 9.28 0.88
N PRO A 109 5.76 10.24 1.75
CA PRO A 109 4.80 10.85 2.65
C PRO A 109 3.68 11.58 1.88
N GLY A 110 2.46 11.55 2.42
CA GLY A 110 1.32 12.33 1.93
C GLY A 110 1.09 13.62 2.73
N ASN A 111 0.01 14.32 2.44
CA ASN A 111 -0.33 15.58 3.12
C ASN A 111 -0.88 15.38 4.54
N HIS A 112 -1.38 14.18 4.86
CA HIS A 112 -1.80 13.84 6.22
C HIS A 112 -0.71 13.10 7.01
N ASP A 113 0.50 13.03 6.47
CA ASP A 113 1.66 12.47 7.15
C ASP A 113 2.56 13.54 7.77
N ASP A 114 3.29 13.16 8.82
CA ASP A 114 4.40 13.95 9.34
C ASP A 114 5.73 13.26 9.01
N LEU A 115 6.52 13.90 8.14
CA LEU A 115 7.80 13.37 7.67
C LEU A 115 8.80 13.08 8.81
N SER A 116 8.83 13.92 9.85
CA SER A 116 9.76 13.72 10.96
C SER A 116 9.40 12.47 11.75
N ILE A 117 8.11 12.29 12.02
CA ILE A 117 7.57 11.12 12.72
C ILE A 117 7.79 9.84 11.92
N ILE A 118 7.57 9.86 10.61
CA ILE A 118 7.83 8.68 9.76
C ILE A 118 9.31 8.29 9.87
N LYS A 119 10.22 9.25 9.69
CA LYS A 119 11.67 8.99 9.78
C LYS A 119 12.07 8.42 11.14
N ASP A 120 11.55 8.99 12.23
CA ASP A 120 11.82 8.51 13.59
C ASP A 120 11.28 7.09 13.85
N ASN A 121 10.19 6.72 13.18
CA ASN A 121 9.56 5.41 13.29
C ASN A 121 10.21 4.34 12.39
N THR A 122 10.86 4.73 11.30
CA THR A 122 11.55 3.82 10.38
C THR A 122 12.88 3.31 10.93
N LYS A 123 13.18 2.03 10.73
CA LYS A 123 14.50 1.44 11.10
C LYS A 123 15.29 0.96 9.90
N ARG A 124 14.60 0.46 8.87
CA ARG A 124 15.22 -0.08 7.65
C ARG A 124 14.53 0.36 6.37
N SER A 125 13.36 0.99 6.48
CA SER A 125 12.62 1.49 5.33
C SER A 125 13.22 2.81 4.84
N GLU A 126 12.99 3.09 3.56
CA GLU A 126 13.41 4.34 2.91
C GLU A 126 12.24 5.32 2.90
N VAL A 127 12.55 6.59 3.12
CA VAL A 127 11.58 7.69 2.98
C VAL A 127 12.11 8.63 1.91
N VAL A 128 11.35 8.78 0.82
CA VAL A 128 11.74 9.57 -0.35
C VAL A 128 10.77 10.73 -0.56
N ALA A 129 11.23 11.76 -1.26
CA ALA A 129 10.38 12.89 -1.62
C ALA A 129 9.48 12.55 -2.82
N GLU A 130 8.40 13.31 -2.99
CA GLU A 130 7.60 13.24 -4.22
C GLU A 130 8.42 13.63 -5.45
N GLY A 131 8.07 13.05 -6.60
CA GLY A 131 8.80 13.22 -7.85
C GLY A 131 10.06 12.35 -7.96
N THR A 132 10.39 11.56 -6.92
CA THR A 132 11.53 10.64 -6.95
C THR A 132 11.34 9.58 -8.02
N ILE A 133 12.40 9.33 -8.80
CA ILE A 133 12.50 8.17 -9.69
C ILE A 133 13.44 7.15 -9.04
N ILE A 134 12.97 5.93 -8.87
CA ILE A 134 13.82 4.78 -8.53
C ILE A 134 14.02 3.91 -9.77
N ASP A 135 15.18 3.27 -9.88
CA ASP A 135 15.45 2.25 -10.89
C ASP A 135 15.37 0.87 -10.21
N LEU A 136 14.51 0.00 -10.74
CA LEU A 136 14.36 -1.38 -10.30
C LEU A 136 14.40 -2.29 -11.52
N ASP A 137 15.41 -3.16 -11.58
CA ASP A 137 15.62 -4.09 -12.69
C ASP A 137 15.60 -3.43 -14.08
N GLY A 138 16.18 -2.22 -14.19
CA GLY A 138 16.26 -1.44 -15.42
C GLY A 138 14.97 -0.71 -15.80
N VAL A 139 13.98 -0.68 -14.91
CA VAL A 139 12.72 0.05 -15.10
C VAL A 139 12.66 1.25 -14.16
N LYS A 140 12.38 2.43 -14.72
CA LYS A 140 12.24 3.68 -13.96
C LYS A 140 10.84 3.81 -13.39
N ILE A 141 10.74 3.88 -12.08
CA ILE A 141 9.47 4.04 -11.36
C ILE A 141 9.43 5.42 -10.72
N GLY A 142 8.49 6.24 -11.17
CA GLY A 142 8.18 7.56 -10.61
C GLY A 142 7.22 7.44 -9.44
N LEU A 143 7.52 8.16 -8.37
CA LEU A 143 6.81 8.06 -7.09
C LEU A 143 6.33 9.44 -6.65
N ALA A 144 5.04 9.56 -6.35
CA ALA A 144 4.48 10.76 -5.72
C ALA A 144 3.25 10.39 -4.90
N HIS A 145 2.84 11.23 -3.95
CA HIS A 145 1.50 11.14 -3.39
C HIS A 145 0.52 11.86 -4.32
N TYR A 146 0.86 13.10 -4.71
CA TYR A 146 0.10 13.91 -5.65
C TYR A 146 0.42 13.55 -7.10
N PRO A 147 -0.57 13.26 -7.97
CA PRO A 147 -0.33 12.92 -9.36
C PRO A 147 0.38 14.03 -10.16
N GLU A 148 0.17 15.30 -9.80
CA GLU A 148 0.84 16.45 -10.43
C GLU A 148 2.36 16.50 -10.17
N ASN A 149 2.82 15.85 -9.10
CA ASN A 149 4.24 15.77 -8.75
C ASN A 149 4.93 14.56 -9.40
N LEU A 150 4.21 13.76 -10.18
CA LEU A 150 4.79 12.60 -10.87
C LEU A 150 5.80 13.04 -11.95
N PRO A 151 6.94 12.35 -12.07
CA PRO A 151 7.91 12.63 -13.10
C PRO A 151 7.43 12.15 -14.47
N GLN A 152 7.67 12.96 -15.51
CA GLN A 152 7.30 12.61 -16.89
C GLN A 152 8.23 11.56 -17.51
N THR A 153 9.43 11.37 -16.96
CA THR A 153 10.50 10.54 -17.54
C THR A 153 10.55 9.10 -16.99
N ALA A 154 9.57 8.72 -16.16
CA ALA A 154 9.44 7.36 -15.63
C ALA A 154 8.66 6.44 -16.58
N ASP A 155 9.00 5.15 -16.57
CA ASP A 155 8.27 4.11 -17.31
C ASP A 155 6.91 3.79 -16.67
N ILE A 156 6.88 3.79 -15.33
CA ILE A 156 5.71 3.51 -14.51
C ILE A 156 5.64 4.58 -13.42
N ASN A 157 4.47 5.16 -13.22
CA ASN A 157 4.18 6.15 -12.19
C ASN A 157 3.22 5.58 -11.16
N LEU A 158 3.61 5.63 -9.89
CA LEU A 158 2.85 5.16 -8.73
C LEU A 158 2.43 6.36 -7.88
N PHE A 159 1.13 6.48 -7.61
CA PHE A 159 0.58 7.61 -6.88
C PHE A 159 -0.68 7.31 -6.07
N GLY A 160 -1.10 8.28 -5.26
CA GLY A 160 -2.25 8.23 -4.37
C GLY A 160 -3.08 9.51 -4.40
N HIS A 161 -3.47 9.99 -3.21
CA HIS A 161 -4.14 11.26 -2.92
C HIS A 161 -5.59 11.41 -3.45
N ASN A 162 -5.82 11.16 -4.73
CA ASN A 162 -7.13 11.30 -5.36
C ASN A 162 -7.49 10.09 -6.24
N LYS A 163 -8.72 10.06 -6.75
CA LYS A 163 -9.22 8.95 -7.60
C LYS A 163 -8.92 9.17 -9.10
N GLN A 164 -7.96 10.03 -9.46
CA GLN A 164 -7.60 10.25 -10.86
C GLN A 164 -7.17 8.94 -11.51
N SER A 165 -7.72 8.67 -12.69
CA SER A 165 -7.47 7.46 -13.47
C SER A 165 -7.09 7.74 -14.92
N GLU A 166 -7.21 8.99 -15.36
CA GLU A 166 -6.95 9.42 -16.73
C GLU A 166 -5.70 10.30 -16.78
N PHE A 167 -4.82 9.98 -17.72
CA PHE A 167 -3.60 10.72 -18.02
C PHE A 167 -3.46 10.76 -19.54
N GLU A 168 -3.02 11.91 -20.08
CA GLU A 168 -2.83 12.11 -21.53
C GLU A 168 -1.53 11.46 -22.07
N SER A 169 -0.76 10.81 -21.21
CA SER A 169 0.56 10.24 -21.52
C SER A 169 0.48 8.74 -21.81
N GLU A 170 1.40 8.24 -22.65
CA GLU A 170 1.56 6.81 -22.94
C GLU A 170 2.23 6.03 -21.78
N ASN A 171 2.75 6.73 -20.76
CA ASN A 171 3.35 6.09 -19.58
C ASN A 171 2.29 5.31 -18.78
N LYS A 172 2.73 4.30 -18.02
CA LYS A 172 1.83 3.55 -17.14
C LYS A 172 1.60 4.31 -15.83
N TYR A 173 0.34 4.52 -15.45
CA TYR A 173 -0.04 5.18 -14.19
C TYR A 173 -0.85 4.23 -13.31
N LEU A 174 -0.43 4.01 -12.07
CA LEU A 174 -1.09 3.13 -11.11
C LEU A 174 -1.43 3.90 -9.83
N ASN A 175 -2.73 3.97 -9.58
CA ASN A 175 -3.28 4.64 -8.41
C ASN A 175 -3.46 3.65 -7.25
N GLY A 176 -2.79 3.92 -6.13
CA GLY A 176 -2.80 3.10 -4.91
C GLY A 176 -4.06 3.29 -4.05
N ILE A 177 -4.90 4.29 -4.33
CA ILE A 177 -6.23 4.44 -3.71
C ILE A 177 -7.21 3.43 -4.29
N LEU A 178 -7.22 3.30 -5.63
CA LEU A 178 -8.19 2.48 -6.33
C LEU A 178 -7.98 0.99 -6.07
N ASN A 179 -6.71 0.56 -6.02
CA ASN A 179 -6.33 -0.84 -5.86
C ASN A 179 -5.04 -0.98 -5.05
N ILE A 180 -4.86 -2.16 -4.47
CA ILE A 180 -3.53 -2.68 -4.19
C ILE A 180 -2.97 -3.12 -5.55
N ASN A 181 -1.93 -2.45 -6.01
CA ASN A 181 -1.32 -2.75 -7.30
C ASN A 181 -0.13 -3.68 -7.09
N TYR A 182 0.02 -4.64 -7.98
CA TYR A 182 1.14 -5.57 -8.02
C TYR A 182 1.83 -5.46 -9.37
N LEU A 183 3.17 -5.49 -9.38
CA LEU A 183 3.97 -5.42 -10.60
C LEU A 183 5.00 -6.54 -10.65
N LEU A 184 5.30 -6.99 -11.87
CA LEU A 184 6.45 -7.82 -12.20
C LEU A 184 7.42 -7.00 -13.07
N LEU A 185 8.70 -7.01 -12.70
CA LEU A 185 9.78 -6.39 -13.48
C LEU A 185 10.81 -7.45 -13.91
N PRO A 186 11.31 -7.35 -15.17
CA PRO A 186 11.28 -6.17 -16.02
C PRO A 186 10.09 -6.13 -17.02
N SER A 187 9.18 -7.11 -17.00
CA SER A 187 8.07 -7.19 -17.97
C SER A 187 7.09 -6.02 -17.91
N LYS A 188 7.07 -5.28 -16.80
CA LYS A 188 6.12 -4.20 -16.49
C LYS A 188 4.67 -4.71 -16.42
N THR A 189 4.46 -6.02 -16.23
CA THR A 189 3.11 -6.60 -16.08
C THR A 189 2.50 -6.15 -14.76
N ASP A 190 1.25 -5.68 -14.76
CA ASP A 190 0.54 -5.27 -13.55
C ASP A 190 -0.70 -6.13 -13.26
N TYR A 191 -0.97 -6.32 -11.97
CA TYR A 191 -2.17 -6.95 -11.44
C TYR A 191 -2.80 -6.04 -10.39
N LYS A 192 -4.13 -5.99 -10.37
CA LYS A 192 -4.89 -5.09 -9.49
C LYS A 192 -5.78 -5.90 -8.57
N VAL A 193 -5.65 -5.68 -7.27
CA VAL A 193 -6.51 -6.28 -6.25
C VAL A 193 -7.31 -5.17 -5.60
N ASN A 194 -8.64 -5.27 -5.67
CA ASN A 194 -9.53 -4.34 -4.99
C ASN A 194 -9.31 -4.39 -3.48
N TYR A 195 -9.31 -3.23 -2.84
CA TYR A 195 -9.37 -3.16 -1.39
C TYR A 195 -10.68 -3.76 -0.84
N PRO A 196 -10.72 -4.15 0.45
CA PRO A 196 -11.97 -4.41 1.13
C PRO A 196 -12.89 -3.19 1.05
N TRP A 197 -14.19 -3.43 0.87
CA TRP A 197 -15.22 -2.38 0.76
C TRP A 197 -15.25 -1.38 1.94
N THR A 198 -14.69 -1.77 3.09
CA THR A 198 -14.59 -0.93 4.29
C THR A 198 -13.50 0.14 4.21
N VAL A 199 -12.58 0.06 3.24
CA VAL A 199 -11.47 1.02 3.15
C VAL A 199 -11.98 2.45 2.97
N ASP A 200 -12.95 2.66 2.08
CA ASP A 200 -13.47 3.99 1.78
C ASP A 200 -14.20 4.62 2.98
N GLN A 201 -14.73 3.80 3.89
CA GLN A 201 -15.27 4.29 5.17
C GLN A 201 -14.15 4.74 6.12
N GLY A 202 -13.05 3.98 6.14
CA GLY A 202 -11.87 4.30 6.94
C GLY A 202 -11.14 5.55 6.46
N ARG A 203 -11.09 5.78 5.14
CA ARG A 203 -10.49 6.97 4.51
C ARG A 203 -11.25 8.26 4.78
N GLN A 204 -12.41 8.16 5.45
CA GLN A 204 -13.29 9.28 5.77
C GLN A 204 -13.60 10.17 4.56
N TYR A 205 -13.72 9.60 3.36
CA TYR A 205 -14.25 10.34 2.21
C TYR A 205 -15.58 10.93 2.64
N LYS A 206 -15.63 12.26 2.77
CA LYS A 206 -16.77 13.00 3.30
C LYS A 206 -18.03 12.41 2.69
N ARG A 207 -18.86 11.78 3.52
CA ARG A 207 -20.24 11.45 3.14
C ARG A 207 -20.96 12.78 2.96
N PHE A 208 -20.97 13.29 1.74
CA PHE A 208 -22.00 14.21 1.28
C PHE A 208 -22.57 13.65 -0.01
N ASN A 209 -23.61 12.84 0.15
CA ASN A 209 -24.95 13.16 -0.32
C ASN A 209 -25.91 12.13 0.27
N MET A 210 -26.58 12.52 1.36
CA MET A 210 -27.92 11.99 1.62
C MET A 210 -28.78 12.47 0.44
N ILE A 211 -29.30 11.53 -0.33
CA ILE A 211 -30.47 11.76 -1.19
C ILE A 211 -31.68 11.85 -0.27
#